data_AF-U5QIB4-F1
#
_entry.id   AF-U5QIB4-F1
#
_cell.length_a   1.000
_cell.length_b   1.000
_cell.length_c   1.000
_cell.angle_alpha   90.00
_cell.angle_beta   90.00
_cell.angle_gamma   90.00
#
_symmetry.space_group_name_H-M   'P 1'
#
loop_
_entity.id
_entity.type
_entity.pdbx_description
1 polymer ?
#
loop_
_entity_poly.entity_id
_entity_poly.type
_entity_poly.pdbx_seq_one_letter_code
_entity_poly.pdbx_strand_id
1 'polypeptide(L)'
;MHEKICSKCNLSKPLGEFNKNKTKPDGYQSYCRLCSKASNNYHYYLNKKTRQRIYDRNRRWRQEAAQRVFHYLLDHPCVDCGEANPVLLQFDHQGHKVADLSRMVGQAWSWEKIAEEIVKCEVRCANCHTLRTAKQFNWLSYRLARNAGFDM
;
A
#
# COMPACT_ATOMS: atom_id res chain seq x y z
N MET A 1 41.92 -2.23 -10.70
CA MET A 1 40.49 -1.84 -10.68
C MET A 1 39.94 -2.13 -12.08
N HIS A 2 38.89 -2.95 -12.22
CA HIS A 2 38.37 -3.29 -13.55
C HIS A 2 37.45 -2.18 -14.05
N GLU A 3 37.79 -1.60 -15.19
CA GLU A 3 37.02 -0.53 -15.86
C GLU A 3 36.42 -1.00 -17.17
N LYS A 4 35.36 -0.31 -17.61
CA LYS A 4 34.64 -0.57 -18.85
C LYS A 4 34.15 0.74 -19.47
N ILE A 5 34.19 0.81 -20.80
CA ILE A 5 33.66 1.95 -21.55
C ILE A 5 32.15 1.78 -21.75
N CYS A 6 31.40 2.80 -21.36
CA CYS A 6 29.95 2.84 -21.57
C CYS A 6 29.62 3.08 -23.05
N SER A 7 28.87 2.17 -23.68
CA SER A 7 28.46 2.26 -25.09
C SER A 7 27.45 3.38 -25.42
N LYS A 8 27.10 4.24 -24.46
CA LYS A 8 26.14 5.34 -24.63
C LYS A 8 26.76 6.71 -24.41
N CYS A 9 27.51 6.89 -23.31
CA CYS A 9 28.21 8.15 -23.02
C CYS A 9 29.70 8.12 -23.36
N ASN A 10 30.22 6.97 -23.78
CA ASN A 10 31.62 6.75 -24.18
C ASN A 10 32.67 7.06 -23.10
N LEU A 11 32.26 7.13 -21.82
CA LEU A 11 33.17 7.31 -20.69
C LEU A 11 33.65 5.97 -20.12
N SER A 12 34.94 5.88 -19.77
CA SER A 12 35.47 4.79 -18.93
C SER A 12 34.93 4.93 -17.50
N LYS A 13 34.43 3.83 -16.94
CA LYS A 13 33.93 3.78 -15.57
C LYS A 13 34.27 2.44 -14.92
N PRO A 14 34.36 2.36 -13.59
CA PRO A 14 34.50 1.09 -12.89
C PRO A 14 33.35 0.13 -13.23
N LEU A 15 33.61 -1.19 -13.27
CA LEU A 15 32.54 -2.19 -13.49
C LEU A 15 31.39 -2.07 -12.48
N GLY A 16 31.68 -1.58 -11.27
CA GLY A 16 30.68 -1.26 -10.24
C GLY A 16 29.65 -0.22 -10.66
N GLU A 17 29.90 0.58 -11.70
CA GLU A 17 28.97 1.58 -12.27
C GLU A 17 28.04 1.00 -13.36
N PHE A 18 28.12 -0.31 -13.61
CA PHE A 18 27.29 -1.02 -14.58
C PHE A 18 26.28 -1.93 -13.87
N ASN A 19 25.11 -2.13 -14.47
CA ASN A 19 24.14 -3.11 -14.00
C ASN A 19 24.58 -4.52 -14.39
N LYS A 20 24.36 -5.50 -13.51
CA LYS A 20 24.66 -6.91 -13.80
C LYS A 20 23.77 -7.40 -14.94
N ASN A 21 24.36 -8.17 -15.85
CA ASN A 21 23.65 -8.85 -16.93
C ASN A 21 24.33 -10.19 -17.23
N LYS A 22 23.70 -11.28 -16.79
CA LYS A 22 24.23 -12.65 -16.92
C LYS A 22 24.35 -13.13 -18.36
N THR A 23 23.71 -12.45 -19.32
CA THR A 23 23.80 -12.80 -20.74
C THR A 23 25.05 -12.24 -21.43
N LYS A 24 25.82 -11.37 -20.74
CA LYS A 24 27.07 -10.82 -21.28
C LYS A 24 28.28 -11.59 -20.76
N PRO A 25 29.34 -11.77 -21.57
CA PRO A 25 30.53 -12.53 -21.18
C PRO A 25 31.19 -12.03 -19.89
N ASP A 26 31.16 -10.73 -19.65
CA ASP A 26 31.72 -10.09 -18.45
C ASP A 26 30.71 -9.96 -17.30
N GLY A 27 29.46 -10.38 -17.50
CA GLY A 27 28.40 -10.30 -16.49
C GLY A 27 27.83 -8.89 -16.27
N TYR A 28 28.17 -7.89 -17.09
CA TYR A 28 27.71 -6.50 -16.94
C TYR A 28 27.11 -5.94 -18.23
N GLN A 29 26.16 -5.00 -18.10
CA GLN A 29 25.61 -4.28 -19.25
C GLN A 29 26.70 -3.51 -20.02
N SER A 30 26.43 -3.18 -21.29
CA SER A 30 27.37 -2.40 -22.12
C SER A 30 27.35 -0.90 -21.82
N TYR A 31 26.36 -0.40 -21.08
CA TYR A 31 26.21 1.00 -20.70
C TYR A 31 26.04 1.16 -19.19
N CYS A 32 26.45 2.31 -18.67
CA CYS A 32 26.48 2.58 -17.23
C CYS A 32 25.08 2.79 -16.65
N ARG A 33 24.97 2.71 -15.32
CA ARG A 33 23.73 2.92 -14.55
C ARG A 33 23.05 4.25 -14.84
N LEU A 34 23.83 5.32 -15.03
CA LEU A 34 23.29 6.64 -15.37
C LEU A 34 22.60 6.64 -16.73
N CYS A 35 23.23 6.06 -17.76
CA CYS A 35 22.63 5.93 -19.08
C CYS A 35 21.45 4.94 -19.09
N SER A 36 21.49 3.91 -18.23
CA SER A 36 20.34 3.02 -18.01
C SER A 36 19.15 3.78 -17.42
N LYS A 37 19.38 4.57 -16.38
CA LYS A 37 18.37 5.42 -15.72
C LYS A 37 17.78 6.43 -16.70
N ALA A 38 18.61 7.11 -17.49
CA ALA A 38 18.17 8.07 -18.49
C ALA A 38 17.23 7.43 -19.54
N SER A 39 17.60 6.24 -20.06
CA SER A 39 16.74 5.51 -21.00
C SER A 39 15.45 5.00 -20.36
N ASN A 40 15.49 4.50 -19.13
CA ASN A 40 14.29 4.06 -18.41
C ASN A 40 13.32 5.23 -18.17
N ASN A 41 13.84 6.40 -17.78
CA ASN A 41 13.04 7.61 -17.61
C ASN A 41 12.43 8.07 -18.94
N TYR A 42 13.21 8.09 -20.03
CA TYR A 42 12.72 8.43 -21.37
C TYR A 42 11.56 7.52 -21.79
N HIS A 43 11.71 6.21 -21.64
CA HIS A 43 10.62 5.26 -21.93
C HIS A 43 9.43 5.41 -20.97
N TYR A 44 9.64 5.76 -19.70
CA TYR A 44 8.58 6.03 -18.73
C TYR A 44 7.72 7.24 -19.14
N TYR A 45 8.34 8.33 -19.61
CA TYR A 45 7.62 9.54 -20.05
C TYR A 45 6.93 9.37 -21.41
N LEU A 46 7.52 8.59 -22.33
CA LEU A 46 6.96 8.43 -23.68
C LEU A 46 5.89 7.34 -23.80
N ASN A 47 5.93 6.29 -22.97
CA ASN A 47 4.94 5.21 -23.04
C ASN A 47 3.62 5.56 -22.34
N LYS A 48 2.95 6.61 -22.84
CA LYS A 48 1.60 7.02 -22.40
C LYS A 48 0.60 5.85 -22.44
N LYS A 49 0.66 5.00 -23.47
CA LYS A 49 -0.20 3.81 -23.61
C LYS A 49 0.02 2.79 -22.48
N THR A 50 1.26 2.54 -22.05
CA THR A 50 1.56 1.63 -20.94
C THR A 50 1.09 2.20 -19.61
N ARG A 51 1.29 3.51 -19.39
CA ARG A 51 0.78 4.19 -18.18
C ARG A 51 -0.74 4.14 -18.11
N GLN A 52 -1.42 4.41 -19.23
CA GLN A 52 -2.88 4.33 -19.31
C GLN A 52 -3.38 2.92 -18.99
N ARG A 53 -2.77 1.88 -19.58
CA ARG A 53 -3.09 0.47 -19.27
C ARG A 53 -2.93 0.14 -17.78
N ILE A 54 -1.85 0.60 -17.14
CA ILE A 54 -1.64 0.41 -15.70
C ILE A 54 -2.69 1.15 -14.89
N TYR A 55 -3.02 2.39 -15.26
CA TYR A 55 -4.07 3.17 -14.61
C TYR A 55 -5.43 2.48 -14.71
N ASP A 56 -5.84 2.04 -15.91
CA ASP A 56 -7.13 1.39 -16.16
C ASP A 56 -7.23 0.04 -15.44
N ARG A 57 -6.12 -0.71 -15.41
CA ARG A 57 -6.02 -1.95 -14.62
C ARG A 57 -6.16 -1.68 -13.13
N ASN A 58 -5.38 -0.74 -12.59
CA ASN A 58 -5.42 -0.41 -11.16
C ASN A 58 -6.77 0.19 -10.75
N ARG A 59 -7.44 0.94 -11.63
CA ARG A 59 -8.81 1.42 -11.40
C ARG A 59 -9.80 0.26 -11.25
N ARG A 60 -9.73 -0.74 -12.13
CA ARG A 60 -10.55 -1.96 -12.03
C ARG A 60 -10.29 -2.71 -10.74
N TRP A 61 -9.02 -2.96 -10.41
CA TRP A 61 -8.65 -3.65 -9.17
C TRP A 61 -9.11 -2.92 -7.90
N ARG A 62 -9.04 -1.59 -7.87
CA ARG A 62 -9.60 -0.78 -6.77
C ARG A 62 -11.09 -0.98 -6.63
N GLN A 63 -11.82 -0.95 -7.74
CA GLN A 63 -13.28 -1.13 -7.72
C GLN A 63 -13.66 -2.53 -7.27
N GLU A 64 -13.02 -3.56 -7.79
CA GLU A 64 -13.25 -4.95 -7.40
C GLU A 64 -12.91 -5.18 -5.91
N ALA A 65 -11.77 -4.68 -5.45
CA ALA A 65 -11.39 -4.79 -4.04
C ALA A 65 -12.37 -4.03 -3.12
N ALA A 66 -12.78 -2.81 -3.50
CA ALA A 66 -13.74 -2.03 -2.74
C ALA A 66 -15.10 -2.73 -2.65
N GLN A 67 -15.58 -3.34 -3.75
CA GLN A 67 -16.83 -4.12 -3.74
C GLN A 67 -16.73 -5.33 -2.81
N ARG A 68 -15.63 -6.07 -2.86
CA ARG A 68 -15.45 -7.24 -1.99
C ARG A 68 -15.35 -6.84 -0.51
N VAL A 69 -14.64 -5.75 -0.20
CA VAL A 69 -14.60 -5.19 1.15
C VAL A 69 -16.00 -4.74 1.60
N PHE A 70 -16.74 -4.06 0.74
CA PHE A 70 -18.11 -3.65 1.06
C PHE A 70 -19.02 -4.85 1.33
N HIS A 71 -18.96 -5.89 0.49
CA HIS A 71 -19.73 -7.12 0.70
C HIS A 71 -19.34 -7.80 2.00
N TYR A 72 -18.05 -7.85 2.33
CA TYR A 72 -17.61 -8.36 3.63
C TYR A 72 -18.27 -7.59 4.80
N LEU A 73 -18.30 -6.26 4.72
CA LEU A 73 -18.88 -5.43 5.78
C LEU A 73 -20.40 -5.60 5.95
N LEU A 74 -21.13 -6.09 4.93
CA LEU A 74 -22.57 -6.36 5.04
C LEU A 74 -22.88 -7.48 6.04
N ASP A 75 -22.00 -8.47 6.14
CA ASP A 75 -22.18 -9.64 7.00
C ASP A 75 -21.48 -9.51 8.36
N HIS A 76 -20.75 -8.42 8.58
CA HIS A 76 -19.90 -8.22 9.77
C HIS A 76 -20.23 -6.89 10.45
N PRO A 77 -21.32 -6.80 11.23
CA PRO A 77 -21.65 -5.60 11.98
C PRO A 77 -20.60 -5.30 13.05
N CYS A 78 -20.68 -4.10 13.64
CA CYS A 78 -19.80 -3.67 14.73
C CYS A 78 -19.82 -4.68 15.88
N VAL A 79 -18.65 -5.21 16.25
CA VAL A 79 -18.51 -6.20 17.33
C VAL A 79 -18.91 -5.67 18.71
N ASP A 80 -18.91 -4.34 18.91
CA ASP A 80 -19.21 -3.75 20.22
C ASP A 80 -20.68 -3.32 20.35
N CYS A 81 -21.30 -2.77 19.30
CA CYS A 81 -22.65 -2.19 19.38
C CYS A 81 -23.66 -2.72 18.34
N GLY A 82 -23.25 -3.61 17.45
CA GLY A 82 -24.14 -4.21 16.44
C GLY A 82 -24.53 -3.30 15.27
N GLU A 83 -23.99 -2.08 15.16
CA GLU A 83 -24.17 -1.22 13.99
C GLU A 83 -23.85 -2.00 12.71
N ALA A 84 -24.78 -2.01 11.74
CA ALA A 84 -24.69 -2.81 10.52
C ALA A 84 -24.50 -1.95 9.26
N ASN A 85 -24.55 -0.62 9.37
CA ASN A 85 -24.35 0.28 8.24
C ASN A 85 -22.87 0.25 7.79
N PRO A 86 -22.54 -0.36 6.63
CA PRO A 86 -21.16 -0.55 6.20
C PRO A 86 -20.39 0.75 5.95
N VAL A 87 -21.10 1.88 5.77
CA VAL A 87 -20.47 3.21 5.63
C VAL A 87 -19.86 3.68 6.95
N LEU A 88 -20.40 3.24 8.08
CA LEU A 88 -19.93 3.61 9.43
C LEU A 88 -18.88 2.63 9.97
N LEU A 89 -18.68 1.49 9.31
CA LEU A 89 -17.80 0.43 9.75
C LEU A 89 -16.34 0.66 9.35
N GLN A 90 -15.45 0.24 10.24
CA GLN A 90 -14.00 0.36 10.13
C GLN A 90 -13.37 -0.97 10.53
N PHE A 91 -12.24 -1.29 9.90
CA PHE A 91 -11.40 -2.41 10.30
C PHE A 91 -10.45 -1.98 11.39
N ASP A 92 -10.71 -2.43 12.60
CA ASP A 92 -9.91 -2.20 13.78
C ASP A 92 -8.90 -3.32 13.97
N HIS A 93 -7.61 -2.98 14.04
CA HIS A 93 -6.54 -3.97 14.11
C HIS A 93 -6.24 -4.36 15.55
N GLN A 94 -6.10 -5.66 15.80
CA GLN A 94 -5.76 -6.19 17.14
C GLN A 94 -4.25 -6.36 17.37
N GLY A 95 -3.41 -6.03 16.38
CA GLY A 95 -1.96 -6.25 16.46
C GLY A 95 -1.16 -5.62 15.33
N HIS A 96 -0.06 -6.27 14.94
CA HIS A 96 0.82 -5.77 13.88
C HIS A 96 0.14 -5.84 12.51
N LYS A 97 -0.07 -4.68 11.89
CA LYS A 97 -0.62 -4.54 10.54
C LYS A 97 0.49 -4.34 9.51
N VAL A 98 0.30 -4.87 8.31
CA VAL A 98 1.13 -4.49 7.16
C VAL A 98 0.74 -3.10 6.69
N ALA A 99 -0.57 -2.82 6.69
CA ALA A 99 -1.13 -1.49 6.46
C ALA A 99 -2.65 -1.44 6.62
N ASP A 100 -3.16 -0.21 6.71
CA ASP A 100 -4.60 0.03 6.66
C ASP A 100 -5.24 -0.51 5.37
N LEU A 101 -6.37 -1.20 5.52
CA LEU A 101 -7.12 -1.77 4.41
C LEU A 101 -7.56 -0.71 3.39
N SER A 102 -7.91 0.50 3.84
CA SER A 102 -8.22 1.63 2.96
C SER A 102 -7.03 2.00 2.06
N ARG A 103 -5.80 1.94 2.59
CA ARG A 103 -4.56 2.15 1.83
C ARG A 103 -4.32 1.01 0.85
N MET A 104 -4.52 -0.24 1.28
CA MET A 104 -4.31 -1.42 0.42
C MET A 104 -5.27 -1.41 -0.77
N VAL A 105 -6.55 -1.12 -0.53
CA VAL A 105 -7.57 -0.94 -1.58
C VAL A 105 -7.17 0.23 -2.48
N GLY A 106 -6.90 1.41 -1.93
CA GLY A 106 -6.53 2.61 -2.70
C GLY A 106 -5.27 2.45 -3.56
N GLN A 107 -4.35 1.59 -3.14
CA GLN A 107 -3.12 1.28 -3.88
C GLN A 107 -3.26 0.09 -4.85
N ALA A 108 -4.45 -0.48 -5.00
CA ALA A 108 -4.72 -1.62 -5.88
C ALA A 108 -3.88 -2.87 -5.53
N TRP A 109 -3.78 -3.19 -4.24
CA TRP A 109 -3.15 -4.44 -3.80
C TRP A 109 -3.97 -5.65 -4.25
N SER A 110 -3.33 -6.82 -4.32
CA SER A 110 -4.03 -8.05 -4.68
C SER A 110 -5.05 -8.43 -3.61
N TRP A 111 -6.13 -9.10 -4.02
CA TRP A 111 -7.20 -9.49 -3.10
C TRP A 111 -6.68 -10.42 -2.01
N GLU A 112 -5.74 -11.31 -2.33
CA GLU A 112 -5.16 -12.27 -1.39
C GLU A 112 -4.50 -11.52 -0.22
N LYS A 113 -3.74 -10.46 -0.50
CA LYS A 113 -3.12 -9.64 0.55
C LYS A 113 -4.13 -8.87 1.36
N ILE A 114 -5.18 -8.35 0.72
CA ILE A 114 -6.26 -7.64 1.42
C ILE A 114 -7.00 -8.62 2.34
N ALA A 115 -7.34 -9.81 1.87
CA ALA A 115 -8.01 -10.84 2.66
C ALA A 115 -7.16 -11.34 3.83
N GLU A 116 -5.85 -11.57 3.61
CA GLU A 116 -4.89 -11.87 4.69
C GLU A 116 -4.90 -10.80 5.79
N GLU A 117 -5.07 -9.52 5.42
CA GLU A 117 -5.11 -8.43 6.39
C GLU A 117 -6.48 -8.31 7.08
N ILE A 118 -7.59 -8.52 6.35
CA ILE A 118 -8.95 -8.54 6.92
C ILE A 118 -9.06 -9.53 8.08
N VAL A 119 -8.46 -10.72 7.95
CA VAL A 119 -8.48 -11.76 9.01
C VAL A 119 -7.85 -11.29 10.33
N LYS A 120 -7.00 -10.26 10.30
CA LYS A 120 -6.33 -9.70 11.49
C LYS A 120 -7.10 -8.54 12.12
N CYS A 121 -8.25 -8.19 11.55
CA CYS A 121 -9.05 -7.05 11.95
C CYS A 121 -10.39 -7.52 12.52
N GLU A 122 -10.90 -6.75 13.47
CA GLU A 122 -12.30 -6.80 13.87
C GLU A 122 -13.06 -5.64 13.23
N VAL A 123 -14.33 -5.86 12.90
CA VAL A 123 -15.16 -4.81 12.35
C VAL A 123 -15.82 -4.03 13.49
N ARG A 124 -15.57 -2.73 13.54
CA ARG A 124 -16.15 -1.79 14.52
C ARG A 124 -16.70 -0.57 13.83
N CYS A 125 -17.75 0.05 14.38
CA CYS A 125 -18.18 1.34 13.89
C CYS A 125 -17.20 2.45 14.32
N ALA A 126 -17.18 3.56 13.58
CA ALA A 126 -16.28 4.69 13.83
C ALA A 126 -16.38 5.25 15.27
N ASN A 127 -17.58 5.21 15.87
CA ASN A 127 -17.81 5.70 17.23
C ASN A 127 -17.18 4.76 18.27
N CYS A 128 -17.46 3.46 18.20
CA CYS A 128 -16.89 2.47 19.11
C CYS A 128 -15.35 2.40 18.96
N HIS A 129 -14.85 2.46 17.72
CA HIS A 129 -13.41 2.50 17.47
C HIS A 129 -12.74 3.75 18.06
N THR A 130 -13.36 4.93 17.90
CA THR A 130 -12.88 6.18 18.51
C THR A 130 -12.87 6.08 20.03
N LEU A 131 -13.94 5.56 20.63
CA LEU A 131 -14.07 5.41 22.08
C LEU A 131 -13.02 4.44 22.64
N ARG A 132 -12.84 3.28 21.98
CA ARG A 132 -11.81 2.30 22.32
C ARG A 132 -10.42 2.91 22.28
N THR A 133 -10.10 3.63 21.21
CA THR A 133 -8.81 4.32 21.04
C THR A 133 -8.62 5.37 22.14
N ALA A 134 -9.63 6.20 22.40
CA ALA A 134 -9.58 7.23 23.41
C ALA A 134 -9.38 6.67 24.82
N LYS A 135 -10.00 5.52 25.13
CA LYS A 135 -9.80 4.76 26.36
C LYS A 135 -8.39 4.17 26.44
N GLN A 136 -7.93 3.48 25.40
CA GLN A 136 -6.63 2.82 25.34
C GLN A 136 -5.47 3.80 25.55
N PHE A 137 -5.52 4.95 24.88
CA PHE A 137 -4.49 5.99 24.98
C PHE A 137 -4.79 7.05 26.03
N ASN A 138 -5.83 6.85 26.84
CA ASN A 138 -6.23 7.72 27.95
C ASN A 138 -6.31 9.22 27.55
N TRP A 139 -7.00 9.51 26.46
CA TRP A 139 -7.14 10.86 25.92
C TRP A 139 -7.71 11.82 26.96
N LEU A 140 -7.38 13.11 26.83
CA LEU A 140 -7.89 14.14 27.74
C LEU A 140 -9.43 14.19 27.71
N SER A 141 -10.04 14.15 26.52
CA SER A 141 -11.50 14.14 26.36
C SER A 141 -12.16 12.95 27.05
N TYR A 142 -11.57 11.75 26.93
CA TYR A 142 -12.05 10.55 27.62
C TYR A 142 -12.03 10.74 29.14
N ARG A 143 -10.93 11.25 29.70
CA ARG A 143 -10.84 11.51 31.15
C ARG A 143 -11.88 12.52 31.64
N LEU A 144 -12.07 13.61 30.89
CA LEU A 144 -13.06 14.65 31.22
C LEU A 144 -14.49 14.10 31.17
N ALA A 145 -14.84 13.34 30.12
CA ALA A 145 -16.15 12.72 29.99
C ALA A 145 -16.43 11.73 31.14
N ARG A 146 -15.45 10.91 31.50
CA ARG A 146 -15.58 9.97 32.63
C ARG A 146 -15.79 10.70 33.96
N ASN A 147 -15.06 11.80 34.19
CA ASN A 147 -15.22 12.61 35.40
C ASN A 147 -16.57 13.35 35.44
N ALA A 148 -17.15 13.67 34.28
CA ALA A 148 -18.47 14.26 34.15
C ALA A 148 -19.62 13.23 34.26
N GLY A 149 -19.32 11.94 34.50
CA GLY A 149 -20.32 10.91 34.74
C GLY A 149 -20.92 10.28 33.48
N PHE A 150 -20.30 10.44 32.30
CA PHE A 150 -20.73 9.72 31.10
C PHE A 150 -20.34 8.24 31.19
N ASP A 151 -21.30 7.35 30.93
CA ASP A 151 -21.07 5.92 30.79
C ASP A 151 -20.38 5.65 29.43
N MET A 152 -19.16 5.10 29.47
CA MET A 152 -18.23 5.02 28.33
C MET A 152 -17.50 3.68 28.24
#